data_AF-A0A936J228-F1
#
_entry.id   AF-A0A936J228-F1
#
_cell.length_a   1.000
_cell.length_b   1.000
_cell.length_c   1.000
_cell.angle_alpha   90.00
_cell.angle_beta   90.00
_cell.angle_gamma   90.00
#
_symmetry.space_group_name_H-M   'P 1'
#
loop_
_entity.id
_entity.type
_entity.pdbx_description
1 polymer ?
#
loop_
_entity_poly.entity_id
_entity_poly.type
_entity_poly.pdbx_seq_one_letter_code
_entity_poly.pdbx_strand_id
1 'polypeptide(L)'
;MNGAVIYAKTRKGLEELTHRTAAVPQKVRSILILVDGKTRCSELLQKCSFISECKEHLEWLERNGLIEAVGTTNAPGAIASDAPPIPSQAPVTISPKKALIQLAQELLGAHSGAVVQRLQDSGDEHDALVQTLERCHKLIRLSIDEKKAEQFRQRGSALLAQD
;
A
#
# COMPACT_ATOMS: atom_id res chain seq x y z
N MET A 1 -4.76 -22.22 -16.74
CA MET A 1 -4.09 -22.02 -15.43
C MET A 1 -2.87 -22.93 -15.31
N ASN A 2 -1.74 -22.41 -14.84
CA ASN A 2 -0.55 -23.20 -14.52
C ASN A 2 -0.58 -23.63 -13.05
N GLY A 3 -0.46 -24.93 -12.76
CA GLY A 3 -0.56 -25.46 -11.39
C GLY A 3 0.55 -24.98 -10.43
N ALA A 4 1.68 -24.53 -10.97
CA ALA A 4 2.83 -24.01 -10.22
C ALA A 4 2.73 -22.51 -9.88
N VAL A 5 1.73 -21.81 -10.42
CA VAL A 5 1.55 -20.37 -10.20
C VAL A 5 0.97 -20.13 -8.81
N ILE A 6 1.52 -19.13 -8.12
CA ILE A 6 1.01 -18.61 -6.87
C ILE A 6 0.12 -17.42 -7.18
N TYR A 7 -1.09 -17.45 -6.63
CA TYR A 7 -2.04 -16.36 -6.73
C TYR A 7 -2.07 -15.57 -5.42
N ALA A 8 -2.06 -14.25 -5.51
CA ALA A 8 -2.27 -13.34 -4.39
C ALA A 8 -3.50 -12.47 -4.62
N LYS A 9 -4.12 -12.00 -3.53
CA LYS A 9 -5.25 -11.07 -3.61
C LYS A 9 -4.74 -9.70 -4.03
N THR A 10 -5.43 -9.08 -4.98
CA THR A 10 -5.18 -7.68 -5.34
C THR A 10 -5.84 -6.76 -4.32
N ARG A 11 -5.53 -5.46 -4.39
CA ARG A 11 -6.22 -4.42 -3.60
C ARG A 11 -7.74 -4.48 -3.81
N LYS A 12 -8.16 -4.62 -5.08
CA LYS A 12 -9.57 -4.78 -5.47
C LYS A 12 -10.21 -6.03 -4.85
N GLY A 13 -9.48 -7.15 -4.78
CA GLY A 13 -9.96 -8.36 -4.12
C GLY A 13 -10.16 -8.19 -2.61
N LEU A 14 -9.28 -7.43 -1.95
CA LEU A 14 -9.41 -7.14 -0.52
C LEU A 14 -10.57 -6.19 -0.22
N GLU A 15 -10.80 -5.20 -1.09
CA GLU A 15 -11.93 -4.28 -1.00
C GLU A 15 -13.26 -5.03 -1.14
N GLU A 16 -13.38 -5.96 -2.10
CA GLU A 16 -14.59 -6.77 -2.30
C GLU A 16 -14.90 -7.74 -1.14
N LEU A 17 -13.86 -8.14 -0.41
CA LEU A 17 -14.01 -8.91 0.83
C LEU A 17 -14.52 -8.02 1.97
N THR A 18 -14.02 -6.79 2.06
CA THR A 18 -14.32 -5.82 3.12
C THR A 18 -15.70 -5.19 2.96
N HIS A 19 -16.03 -4.73 1.75
CA HIS A 19 -17.26 -3.98 1.47
C HIS A 19 -18.49 -4.87 1.25
N ARG A 20 -18.32 -6.21 1.23
CA ARG A 20 -19.37 -7.20 0.91
C ARG A 20 -20.25 -6.75 -0.26
N THR A 21 -19.62 -6.30 -1.34
CA THR A 21 -20.34 -5.93 -2.55
C THR A 21 -21.07 -7.18 -3.07
N ALA A 22 -22.36 -7.06 -3.39
CA ALA A 22 -23.19 -8.16 -3.90
C ALA A 22 -22.70 -8.70 -5.27
N ALA A 23 -21.66 -8.09 -5.85
CA ALA A 23 -21.03 -8.48 -7.09
C ALA A 23 -20.21 -9.79 -7.01
N VAL A 24 -19.77 -10.20 -5.80
CA VAL A 24 -18.99 -11.44 -5.62
C VAL A 24 -19.84 -12.54 -4.98
N PRO A 25 -20.06 -13.67 -5.67
CA PRO A 25 -20.77 -14.82 -5.11
C PRO A 25 -20.13 -15.33 -3.83
N GLN A 26 -20.93 -15.81 -2.88
CA GLN A 26 -20.44 -16.26 -1.57
C GLN A 26 -19.37 -17.38 -1.70
N LYS A 27 -19.55 -18.31 -2.64
CA LYS A 27 -18.58 -19.37 -2.94
C LYS A 27 -17.23 -18.82 -3.45
N VAL A 28 -17.27 -17.81 -4.32
CA VAL A 28 -16.09 -17.13 -4.86
C VAL A 28 -15.35 -16.38 -3.77
N ARG A 29 -16.08 -15.76 -2.83
CA ARG A 29 -15.50 -15.09 -1.66
C ARG A 29 -14.77 -16.09 -0.74
N SER A 30 -15.31 -17.29 -0.51
CA SER A 30 -14.62 -18.33 0.25
C SER A 30 -13.28 -18.73 -0.37
N ILE A 31 -13.23 -18.83 -1.70
CA ILE A 31 -11.99 -19.09 -2.44
C ILE A 31 -11.02 -17.91 -2.31
N LEU A 32 -11.51 -16.68 -2.47
CA LEU A 32 -10.71 -15.47 -2.31
C LEU A 32 -10.14 -15.32 -0.89
N ILE A 33 -10.85 -15.80 0.14
CA ILE A 33 -10.33 -15.84 1.52
C ILE A 33 -9.12 -16.78 1.62
N LEU A 34 -9.18 -17.94 0.97
CA LEU A 34 -8.14 -18.98 0.98
C LEU A 34 -6.88 -18.61 0.18
N VAL A 35 -6.96 -17.62 -0.72
CA VAL A 35 -5.82 -17.12 -1.50
C VAL A 35 -4.87 -16.32 -0.61
N ASP A 36 -3.89 -16.95 0.02
CA ASP A 36 -2.95 -16.26 0.93
C ASP A 36 -1.79 -15.52 0.20
N GLY A 37 -1.65 -15.66 -1.11
CA GLY A 37 -0.46 -15.16 -1.83
C GLY A 37 0.78 -16.02 -1.66
N LYS A 38 0.67 -17.14 -0.93
CA LYS A 38 1.77 -18.10 -0.68
C LYS A 38 1.50 -19.51 -1.18
N THR A 39 0.22 -19.84 -1.39
CA THR A 39 -0.22 -21.18 -1.78
C THR A 39 -0.27 -21.29 -3.31
N ARG A 40 0.24 -22.41 -3.85
CA ARG A 40 0.22 -22.71 -5.29
C ARG A 40 -1.19 -22.99 -5.78
N CYS A 41 -1.46 -22.77 -7.05
CA CYS A 41 -2.75 -23.05 -7.68
C CYS A 41 -3.19 -24.51 -7.46
N SER A 42 -2.30 -25.49 -7.65
CA SER A 42 -2.64 -26.92 -7.41
C SER A 42 -2.99 -27.20 -5.95
N GLU A 43 -2.24 -26.65 -5.00
CA GLU A 43 -2.51 -26.80 -3.55
C GLU A 43 -3.80 -26.08 -3.14
N LEU A 44 -4.06 -24.91 -3.72
CA LEU A 44 -5.27 -24.15 -3.48
C LEU A 44 -6.50 -24.90 -4.03
N LEU A 45 -6.38 -25.53 -5.20
CA LEU A 45 -7.42 -26.43 -5.75
C LEU A 45 -7.66 -27.64 -4.84
N GLN A 46 -6.62 -28.24 -4.28
CA GLN A 46 -6.76 -29.34 -3.30
C GLN A 46 -7.46 -28.86 -2.03
N LYS A 47 -7.06 -27.70 -1.48
CA LYS A 47 -7.72 -27.11 -0.31
C LYS A 47 -9.17 -26.74 -0.57
N CYS A 48 -9.49 -26.33 -1.79
CA CYS A 48 -10.85 -26.01 -2.19
C CYS A 48 -11.59 -27.20 -2.82
N SER A 49 -11.08 -28.43 -2.69
CA SER A 49 -11.71 -29.62 -3.31
C SER A 49 -13.15 -29.88 -2.85
N PHE A 50 -13.59 -29.25 -1.76
CA PHE A 50 -14.95 -29.29 -1.25
C PHE A 50 -15.92 -28.33 -1.99
N ILE A 51 -15.41 -27.40 -2.79
CA ILE A 51 -16.19 -26.45 -3.59
C ILE A 51 -16.15 -26.95 -5.05
N SER A 52 -17.31 -27.32 -5.58
CA SER A 52 -17.47 -27.62 -7.00
C SER A 52 -17.06 -26.40 -7.85
N GLU A 53 -16.44 -26.64 -9.01
CA GLU A 53 -16.07 -25.58 -9.97
C GLU A 53 -15.06 -24.55 -9.42
N CYS A 54 -14.24 -24.95 -8.43
CA CYS A 54 -13.15 -24.10 -7.89
C CYS A 54 -12.26 -23.47 -8.95
N LYS A 55 -11.93 -24.26 -9.96
CA LYS A 55 -11.08 -23.84 -11.06
C LYS A 55 -11.73 -22.65 -11.79
N GLU A 56 -12.99 -22.79 -12.18
CA GLU A 56 -13.75 -21.74 -12.88
C GLU A 56 -13.92 -20.48 -12.02
N HIS A 57 -14.17 -20.64 -10.72
CA HIS A 57 -14.24 -19.51 -9.80
C HIS A 57 -12.91 -18.78 -9.63
N LEU A 58 -11.78 -19.49 -9.67
CA LEU A 58 -10.45 -18.90 -9.59
C LEU A 58 -10.08 -18.18 -10.90
N GLU A 59 -10.44 -18.75 -12.05
CA GLU A 59 -10.32 -18.09 -13.36
C GLU A 59 -11.18 -16.81 -13.41
N TRP A 60 -12.38 -16.85 -12.84
CA TRP A 60 -13.23 -15.67 -12.72
C TRP A 60 -12.59 -14.59 -11.82
N LEU A 61 -12.01 -14.97 -10.68
CA LEU A 61 -11.30 -14.04 -9.78
C LEU A 61 -10.11 -13.37 -10.48
N GLU A 62 -9.34 -14.13 -11.25
CA GLU A 62 -8.20 -13.63 -12.02
C GLU A 62 -8.68 -12.65 -13.09
N ARG A 63 -9.68 -13.04 -13.88
CA ARG A 63 -10.21 -12.24 -14.98
C ARG A 63 -10.87 -10.93 -14.52
N ASN A 64 -11.45 -10.91 -13.33
CA ASN A 64 -12.03 -9.71 -12.73
C ASN A 64 -11.01 -8.86 -11.95
N GLY A 65 -9.74 -9.31 -11.89
CA GLY A 65 -8.64 -8.61 -11.23
C GLY A 65 -8.74 -8.60 -9.70
N LEU A 66 -9.42 -9.58 -9.10
CA LEU A 66 -9.45 -9.76 -7.63
C LEU A 66 -8.24 -10.55 -7.12
N ILE A 67 -7.63 -11.35 -7.99
CA ILE A 67 -6.36 -12.04 -7.74
C ILE A 67 -5.40 -11.81 -8.89
N GLU A 68 -4.12 -11.86 -8.60
CA GLU A 68 -3.05 -11.75 -9.59
C GLU A 68 -2.02 -12.88 -9.40
N ALA A 69 -1.39 -13.29 -10.49
CA ALA A 69 -0.31 -14.26 -10.48
C ALA A 69 0.99 -13.57 -10.03
N VAL A 70 1.44 -13.87 -8.81
CA VAL A 70 2.61 -13.22 -8.19
C VAL A 70 3.93 -13.97 -8.40
N GLY A 71 3.88 -15.14 -9.05
CA GLY A 71 5.08 -15.89 -9.43
C GLY A 71 4.79 -17.35 -9.76
N THR A 72 5.76 -18.00 -10.42
CA THR A 72 5.80 -19.46 -10.58
C THR A 72 6.87 -20.01 -9.65
N THR A 73 6.52 -20.90 -8.73
CA THR A 73 7.49 -21.49 -7.81
C THR A 73 8.03 -22.77 -8.43
N ASN A 74 9.20 -22.66 -9.04
CA ASN A 74 9.99 -23.83 -9.36
C ASN A 74 10.72 -24.29 -8.08
N ALA A 75 10.11 -25.23 -7.36
CA ALA A 75 10.67 -26.03 -6.26
C ALA A 75 11.01 -25.29 -4.92
N PRO A 76 11.09 -26.05 -3.79
CA PRO A 76 10.90 -25.51 -2.44
C PRO A 76 12.21 -25.14 -1.74
N GLY A 77 12.18 -24.06 -0.96
CA GLY A 77 13.21 -23.73 0.01
C GLY A 77 13.92 -22.41 -0.28
N ALA A 78 13.33 -21.30 0.14
CA ALA A 78 14.06 -20.14 0.63
C ALA A 78 13.07 -19.21 1.35
N ILE A 79 13.11 -19.26 2.68
CA ILE A 79 12.80 -18.11 3.52
C ILE A 79 13.57 -16.89 2.98
N ALA A 80 12.88 -15.85 2.56
CA ALA A 80 13.49 -14.55 2.32
C ALA A 80 12.64 -13.49 3.02
N SER A 81 13.29 -12.92 4.03
CA SER A 81 12.91 -11.91 4.99
C SER A 81 12.02 -10.78 4.49
N ASP A 82 11.12 -10.38 5.39
CA ASP A 82 10.84 -9.00 5.79
C ASP A 82 11.81 -7.94 5.24
N ALA A 83 11.33 -7.19 4.25
CA ALA A 83 11.81 -5.86 3.90
C ALA A 83 10.62 -5.08 3.31
N PRO A 84 10.24 -3.92 3.86
CA PRO A 84 9.19 -3.09 3.26
C PRO A 84 9.64 -2.65 1.86
N PRO A 85 8.84 -2.88 0.81
CA PRO A 85 9.20 -2.47 -0.54
C PRO A 85 9.18 -0.94 -0.62
N ILE A 86 10.37 -0.35 -0.78
CA ILE A 86 10.55 0.91 -1.49
C ILE A 86 9.82 0.82 -2.84
N PRO A 87 8.81 1.66 -3.13
CA PRO A 87 8.27 1.72 -4.47
C PRO A 87 9.25 2.49 -5.35
N SER A 88 9.93 1.78 -6.25
CA SER A 88 10.59 2.36 -7.40
C SER A 88 9.56 3.05 -8.29
N GLN A 89 9.57 4.38 -8.21
CA GLN A 89 9.34 5.37 -9.26
C GLN A 89 8.72 4.86 -10.57
N ALA A 90 7.39 4.99 -10.67
CA ALA A 90 6.79 5.59 -11.87
C ALA A 90 6.60 7.09 -11.58
N PRO A 91 6.69 8.00 -12.57
CA PRO A 91 6.39 9.42 -12.39
C PRO A 91 4.88 9.59 -12.24
N VAL A 92 4.36 9.16 -11.09
CA VAL A 92 3.06 9.60 -10.60
C VAL A 92 3.31 10.97 -9.99
N THR A 93 2.63 12.01 -10.47
CA THR A 93 2.60 13.34 -9.89
C THR A 93 2.43 13.20 -8.37
N ILE A 94 3.52 13.34 -7.63
CA ILE A 94 3.50 13.17 -6.18
C ILE A 94 2.80 14.42 -5.66
N SER A 95 1.56 14.27 -5.19
CA SER A 95 0.82 15.39 -4.61
C SER A 95 1.70 16.09 -3.57
N PRO A 96 1.72 17.44 -3.52
CA PRO A 96 2.65 18.20 -2.68
C PRO A 96 2.58 17.77 -1.21
N LYS A 97 1.38 17.43 -0.73
CA LYS A 97 1.13 16.82 0.59
C LYS A 97 1.95 15.54 0.85
N LYS A 98 2.01 14.63 -0.11
CA LYS A 98 2.75 13.36 0.01
C LYS A 98 4.26 13.60 -0.01
N ALA A 99 4.74 14.54 -0.81
CA ALA A 99 6.14 14.96 -0.81
C ALA A 99 6.57 15.53 0.54
N LEU A 100 5.72 16.39 1.15
CA LEU A 100 5.96 16.96 2.47
C LEU A 100 5.96 15.90 3.59
N ILE A 101 5.09 14.89 3.52
CA ILE A 101 5.05 13.77 4.46
C ILE A 101 6.35 12.94 4.38
N GLN A 102 6.83 12.65 3.17
CA GLN A 102 8.09 11.91 3.00
C GLN A 102 9.28 12.72 3.52
N LEU A 103 9.31 14.02 3.27
CA LEU A 103 10.34 14.92 3.81
C LEU A 103 10.34 14.93 5.35
N ALA A 104 9.16 14.95 5.98
CA ALA A 104 9.05 14.88 7.44
C ALA A 104 9.63 13.58 8.00
N GLN A 105 9.34 12.46 7.35
CA GLN A 105 9.86 11.14 7.73
C GLN A 105 11.38 11.05 7.56
N GLU A 106 11.92 11.61 6.47
CA GLU A 106 13.37 11.64 6.21
C GLU A 106 14.13 12.46 7.25
N LEU A 107 13.64 13.66 7.59
CA LEU A 107 14.36 14.58 8.49
C LEU A 107 14.21 14.24 9.98
N LEU A 108 13.01 13.80 10.40
CA LEU A 108 12.70 13.55 11.82
C LEU A 108 12.82 12.08 12.20
N GLY A 109 12.77 11.17 11.22
CA GLY A 109 12.79 9.73 11.46
C GLY A 109 11.68 9.30 12.42
N ALA A 110 12.05 8.64 13.51
CA ALA A 110 11.12 8.12 14.51
C ALA A 110 10.17 9.17 15.14
N HIS A 111 10.53 10.46 15.12
CA HIS A 111 9.72 11.54 15.71
C HIS A 111 8.77 12.21 14.70
N SER A 112 8.71 11.71 13.46
CA SER A 112 7.87 12.31 12.41
C SER A 112 6.38 12.08 12.62
N GLY A 113 5.96 11.18 13.51
CA GLY A 113 4.57 10.75 13.67
C GLY A 113 3.58 11.91 13.85
N ALA A 114 3.88 12.84 14.77
CA ALA A 114 3.01 14.00 15.02
C ALA A 114 2.95 14.96 13.81
N VAL A 115 4.06 15.12 13.09
CA VAL A 115 4.16 15.98 11.90
C VAL A 115 3.43 15.36 10.71
N VAL A 116 3.65 14.07 10.45
CA VAL A 116 2.99 13.31 9.38
C VAL A 116 1.47 13.33 9.58
N GLN A 117 1.01 13.08 10.81
CA GLN A 117 -0.42 13.09 11.10
C GLN A 117 -1.05 14.47 10.84
N ARG A 118 -0.37 15.57 11.20
CA ARG A 118 -0.83 16.94 10.94
C ARG A 118 -0.91 17.24 9.45
N LEU A 119 0.08 16.79 8.67
CA LEU A 119 0.08 16.95 7.22
C LEU A 119 -1.05 16.15 6.57
N GLN A 120 -1.34 14.94 7.07
CA GLN A 120 -2.42 14.10 6.57
C GLN A 120 -3.82 14.68 6.85
N ASP A 121 -4.01 15.26 8.04
CA ASP A 121 -5.25 15.91 8.48
C ASP A 121 -5.54 17.23 7.74
N SER A 122 -4.51 17.86 7.18
CA SER A 122 -4.64 19.14 6.49
C SER A 122 -5.23 19.01 5.10
N GLY A 123 -5.93 20.06 4.65
CA GLY A 123 -6.44 20.15 3.29
C GLY A 123 -5.32 20.10 2.24
N ASP A 124 -5.69 19.68 1.04
CA ASP A 124 -4.79 19.56 -0.12
C ASP A 124 -4.55 20.90 -0.84
N GLU A 125 -5.13 21.99 -0.33
CA GLU A 125 -4.97 23.35 -0.85
C GLU A 125 -3.58 23.91 -0.54
N HIS A 126 -2.99 24.65 -1.50
CA HIS A 126 -1.65 25.22 -1.36
C HIS A 126 -1.48 26.05 -0.08
N ASP A 127 -2.44 26.94 0.22
CA ASP A 127 -2.42 27.77 1.43
C ASP A 127 -2.52 26.93 2.72
N ALA A 128 -3.37 25.91 2.72
CA ALA A 128 -3.51 24.99 3.85
C ALA A 128 -2.21 24.19 4.09
N LEU A 129 -1.53 23.77 3.02
CA LEU A 129 -0.24 23.08 3.10
C LEU A 129 0.87 23.99 3.63
N VAL A 130 0.92 25.25 3.18
CA VAL A 130 1.88 26.25 3.69
C VAL A 130 1.66 26.48 5.19
N GLN A 131 0.40 26.70 5.62
CA GLN A 131 0.08 26.89 7.03
C GLN A 131 0.46 25.67 7.88
N THR A 132 0.19 24.47 7.38
CA THR A 132 0.54 23.24 8.09
C THR A 132 2.04 23.00 8.16
N LEU A 133 2.78 23.36 7.11
CA LEU A 133 4.24 23.33 7.12
C LEU A 133 4.81 24.26 8.19
N GLU A 134 4.27 25.47 8.34
CA GLU A 134 4.71 26.40 9.40
C GLU A 134 4.38 25.89 10.81
N ARG A 135 3.19 25.30 10.99
CA ARG A 135 2.82 24.66 12.26
C ARG A 135 3.76 23.51 12.62
N CYS A 136 4.12 22.69 11.62
CA CYS A 136 5.05 21.59 11.81
C CYS A 136 6.47 22.09 12.09
N HIS A 137 6.92 23.13 11.38
CA HIS A 137 8.18 23.81 11.66
C HIS A 137 8.28 24.25 13.12
N LYS A 138 7.26 24.95 13.63
CA LYS A 138 7.23 25.42 15.03
C LYS A 138 7.26 24.25 16.01
N LEU A 139 6.53 23.18 15.73
CA LEU A 139 6.52 21.96 16.55
C LEU A 139 7.92 21.32 16.60
N ILE A 140 8.56 21.13 15.45
CA ILE A 140 9.90 20.53 15.35
C ILE A 140 10.93 21.39 16.09
N ARG A 141 10.86 22.71 15.93
CA ARG A 141 11.76 23.65 16.60
C ARG A 141 11.63 23.58 18.13
N LEU A 142 10.41 23.43 18.64
CA LEU A 142 10.12 23.37 20.07
C LEU A 142 10.38 22.00 20.70
N SER A 143 10.12 20.92 19.96
CA SER A 143 10.09 19.56 20.51
C SER A 143 11.28 18.68 20.09
N ILE A 144 12.00 19.03 19.02
CA ILE A 144 13.02 18.16 18.42
C ILE A 144 14.35 18.89 18.29
N ASP A 145 14.47 19.81 17.33
CA ASP A 145 15.71 20.52 17.02
C ASP A 145 15.47 21.69 16.05
N GLU A 146 16.10 22.84 16.29
CA GLU A 146 15.95 24.04 15.47
C GLU A 146 16.55 23.89 14.07
N LYS A 147 17.69 23.19 13.92
CA LYS A 147 18.31 22.98 12.59
C LYS A 147 17.48 22.05 11.74
N LYS A 148 16.87 21.02 12.33
CA LYS A 148 15.95 20.12 11.61
C LYS A 148 14.67 20.83 11.20
N ALA A 149 14.17 21.72 12.07
CA ALA A 149 13.02 22.55 11.76
C ALA A 149 13.32 23.41 10.51
N GLU A 150 14.41 24.16 10.50
CA GLU A 150 14.76 25.04 9.38
C GLU A 150 14.92 24.25 8.06
N GLN A 151 15.56 23.09 8.11
CA GLN A 151 15.67 22.19 6.96
C GLN A 151 14.31 21.70 6.44
N PHE A 152 13.39 21.35 7.34
CA PHE A 152 12.03 20.94 6.97
C PHE A 152 11.26 22.08 6.30
N ARG A 153 11.36 23.29 6.84
CA ARG A 153 10.72 24.49 6.27
C ARG A 153 11.28 24.82 4.89
N GLN A 154 12.60 24.88 4.74
CA GLN A 154 13.27 25.26 3.50
C GLN A 154 13.01 24.25 2.37
N ARG A 155 13.11 22.95 2.68
CA ARG A 155 12.83 21.89 1.70
C ARG A 155 11.34 21.85 1.36
N GLY A 156 10.46 22.01 2.34
CA GLY A 156 9.03 21.95 2.10
C GLY A 156 8.48 23.16 1.34
N SER A 157 9.01 24.37 1.56
CA SER A 157 8.67 25.54 0.73
C SER A 157 9.18 25.40 -0.71
N ALA A 158 10.37 24.83 -0.90
CA ALA A 158 10.89 24.54 -2.24
C ALA A 158 10.07 23.50 -2.99
N LEU A 159 9.45 22.55 -2.28
CA LEU A 159 8.51 21.58 -2.86
C LEU A 159 7.18 22.23 -3.26
N LEU A 160 6.67 23.15 -2.43
CA LEU A 160 5.44 23.89 -2.72
C LEU A 160 5.62 24.92 -3.85
N ALA A 161 6.83 25.49 -4.02
CA ALA A 161 7.13 26.43 -5.10
C ALA A 161 7.36 25.78 -6.48
N GLN A 162 7.39 24.45 -6.55
CA GLN A 162 7.56 23.68 -7.80
C GLN A 162 6.24 23.19 -8.42
N ASP A 163 5.10 23.47 -7.77
CA ASP A 163 3.73 23.24 -8.25
C ASP A 163 3.15 24.53 -8.82
#